data_AF-A0A7S4NHJ9-F1
#
_entry.id   AF-A0A7S4NHJ9-F1
#
_cell.length_a   1.000
_cell.length_b   1.000
_cell.length_c   1.000
_cell.angle_alpha   90.00
_cell.angle_beta   90.00
_cell.angle_gamma   90.00
#
_symmetry.space_group_name_H-M   'P 1'
#
loop_
_entity.id
_entity.type
_entity.pdbx_description
1 polymer ?
#
loop_
_entity_poly.entity_id
_entity_poly.type
_entity_poly.pdbx_seq_one_letter_code
_entity_poly.pdbx_strand_id
1 'polypeptide(L)'
;MVEGQETIESSLHLSLAEHLNTEMALRTIVCVEDAIAWVKSTFLWVRLQQKPDFYQDRISSKSLREDFNGYRTIQENLEEWVRFVLDDMFANGIIIQSNGELFTTKLGKTLCLHRTNFETMKLFTQLDEGSDFYMTFRTLCSATEFENVVLRRGEKRALNELNKNEKIVKHSIGKLVRDSVDKICVLFQALFSGHKFEDWSLRTEATSLLPPALRIIRCMITFFEERKWGIPLLHAIHLSQCLDSHMWYDSKYVCPQ
;
A
#
# COMPACT_ATOMS: atom_id res chain seq x y z
N MET A 1 10.96 -3.08 -36.49
CA MET A 1 9.59 -3.62 -36.29
C MET A 1 9.67 -4.53 -35.09
N VAL A 2 8.98 -4.21 -34.00
CA VAL A 2 8.84 -5.15 -32.88
C VAL A 2 7.86 -6.21 -33.37
N GLU A 3 8.35 -7.41 -33.68
CA GLU A 3 7.47 -8.54 -33.96
C GLU A 3 6.67 -8.82 -32.68
N GLY A 4 5.34 -8.87 -32.78
CA GLY A 4 4.43 -9.07 -31.64
C GLY A 4 4.47 -10.49 -31.09
N GLN A 5 5.63 -10.91 -30.59
CA GLN A 5 5.88 -12.25 -30.04
C GLN A 5 5.65 -12.33 -28.53
N GLU A 6 5.49 -11.20 -27.83
CA GLU A 6 5.22 -11.20 -26.39
C GLU A 6 3.75 -11.55 -26.10
N THR A 7 3.55 -12.67 -25.41
CA THR A 7 2.22 -13.06 -24.93
C THR A 7 1.76 -12.14 -23.81
N ILE A 8 0.60 -11.51 -23.98
CA ILE A 8 -0.01 -10.64 -22.96
C ILE A 8 -0.51 -11.50 -21.79
N GLU A 9 -0.08 -11.17 -20.57
CA GLU A 9 -0.50 -11.82 -19.33
C GLU A 9 -1.42 -10.91 -18.49
N SER A 10 -2.23 -11.50 -17.61
CA SER A 10 -3.12 -10.77 -16.70
C SER A 10 -2.38 -10.35 -15.42
N SER A 11 -2.52 -9.09 -15.02
CA SER A 11 -2.02 -8.55 -13.75
C SER A 11 -3.07 -8.50 -12.63
N LEU A 12 -4.31 -8.96 -12.89
CA LEU A 12 -5.42 -8.86 -11.92
C LEU A 12 -5.10 -9.53 -10.57
N HIS A 13 -4.34 -10.62 -10.60
CA HIS A 13 -3.91 -11.33 -9.39
C HIS A 13 -3.07 -10.49 -8.42
N LEU A 14 -2.46 -9.40 -8.87
CA LEU A 14 -1.67 -8.49 -8.03
C LEU A 14 -2.53 -7.49 -7.24
N SER A 15 -3.79 -7.30 -7.63
CA SER A 15 -4.68 -6.28 -7.06
C SER A 15 -6.13 -6.78 -6.94
N LEU A 16 -6.30 -8.08 -6.70
CA LEU A 16 -7.62 -8.71 -6.69
C LEU A 16 -8.51 -8.08 -5.60
N ALA A 17 -7.97 -7.87 -4.40
CA ALA A 17 -8.71 -7.34 -3.26
C ALA A 17 -9.33 -5.96 -3.57
N GLU A 18 -8.57 -5.09 -4.23
CA GLU A 18 -9.00 -3.75 -4.61
C GLU A 18 -10.11 -3.75 -5.66
N HIS A 19 -10.02 -4.67 -6.63
CA HIS A 19 -11.05 -4.82 -7.66
C HIS A 19 -12.33 -5.42 -7.07
N LEU A 20 -12.22 -6.48 -6.26
CA LEU A 20 -13.36 -7.07 -5.57
C LEU A 20 -14.06 -6.05 -4.67
N ASN A 21 -13.30 -5.26 -3.90
CA ASN A 21 -13.84 -4.18 -3.06
C ASN A 21 -14.59 -3.13 -3.89
N THR A 22 -14.05 -2.77 -5.07
CA THR A 22 -14.70 -1.82 -5.99
C THR A 22 -16.03 -2.37 -6.52
N GLU A 23 -16.06 -3.62 -6.94
CA GLU A 23 -17.27 -4.27 -7.46
C GLU A 23 -18.33 -4.50 -6.37
N MET A 24 -17.91 -4.76 -5.13
CA MET A 24 -18.81 -4.78 -3.97
C MET A 24 -19.36 -3.37 -3.65
N ALA A 25 -18.54 -2.32 -3.80
CA ALA A 25 -18.99 -0.94 -3.65
C ALA A 25 -20.01 -0.53 -4.72
N LEU A 26 -19.87 -1.06 -5.94
CA LEU A 26 -20.80 -0.88 -7.05
C LEU A 26 -22.02 -1.82 -6.98
N ARG A 27 -22.04 -2.76 -6.02
CA ARG A 27 -23.09 -3.79 -5.84
C ARG A 27 -23.21 -4.77 -7.02
N THR A 28 -22.14 -4.94 -7.80
CA THR A 28 -22.02 -6.03 -8.79
C THR A 28 -21.80 -7.38 -8.09
N ILE A 29 -21.04 -7.37 -6.99
CA ILE A 29 -20.78 -8.54 -6.15
C ILE A 29 -21.54 -8.36 -4.84
N VAL A 30 -22.46 -9.27 -4.53
CA VAL A 30 -23.21 -9.26 -3.26
C VAL A 30 -22.98 -10.51 -2.42
N CYS A 31 -22.43 -11.58 -2.98
CA CYS A 31 -22.04 -12.78 -2.23
C CYS A 31 -20.71 -13.37 -2.73
N VAL A 32 -20.23 -14.43 -2.07
CA VAL A 32 -18.98 -15.12 -2.40
C VAL A 32 -19.06 -15.75 -3.80
N GLU A 33 -20.22 -16.29 -4.15
CA GLU A 33 -20.48 -16.91 -5.44
C GLU A 33 -20.38 -15.90 -6.58
N ASP A 34 -20.89 -14.67 -6.38
CA ASP A 34 -20.73 -13.57 -7.34
C ASP A 34 -19.26 -13.19 -7.51
N ALA A 35 -18.48 -13.16 -6.42
CA ALA A 35 -17.06 -12.83 -6.49
C ALA A 35 -16.30 -13.87 -7.34
N ILE A 36 -16.58 -15.16 -7.12
CA ILE A 36 -16.01 -16.25 -7.91
C ILE A 36 -16.44 -16.14 -9.38
N ALA A 37 -17.73 -15.91 -9.64
CA ALA A 37 -18.26 -15.76 -10.99
C ALA A 37 -17.65 -14.55 -11.71
N TRP A 38 -17.47 -13.44 -11.00
CA TRP A 38 -16.82 -12.24 -11.51
C TRP A 38 -15.38 -12.53 -11.91
N VAL A 39 -14.56 -13.17 -11.06
CA VAL A 39 -13.18 -13.52 -11.42
C VAL A 39 -13.13 -14.45 -12.64
N LYS A 40 -14.03 -15.43 -12.72
CA LYS A 40 -14.17 -16.35 -13.88
C LYS A 40 -14.57 -15.62 -15.18
N SER A 41 -15.20 -14.46 -15.11
CA SER A 41 -15.54 -13.64 -16.27
C SER A 41 -14.37 -12.81 -16.82
N THR A 42 -13.25 -12.72 -16.10
CA THR A 42 -12.11 -11.85 -16.45
C THR A 42 -11.08 -12.53 -17.36
N PHE A 43 -10.20 -11.73 -17.96
CA PHE A 43 -9.04 -12.22 -18.71
C PHE A 43 -8.09 -13.09 -17.87
N LEU A 44 -8.07 -12.92 -16.54
CA LEU A 44 -7.28 -13.76 -15.64
C LEU A 44 -7.70 -15.24 -15.76
N TRP A 45 -8.99 -15.53 -15.82
CA TRP A 45 -9.48 -16.91 -15.92
C TRP A 45 -9.03 -17.59 -17.21
N VAL A 46 -9.12 -16.88 -18.34
CA VAL A 46 -8.65 -17.38 -19.64
C VAL A 46 -7.16 -17.71 -19.59
N ARG A 47 -6.33 -16.83 -18.98
CA ARG A 47 -4.89 -17.05 -18.87
C ARG A 47 -4.53 -18.13 -17.86
N LEU A 48 -5.26 -18.24 -16.77
CA LEU A 48 -5.07 -19.28 -15.75
C LEU A 48 -5.29 -20.68 -16.34
N GLN A 49 -6.28 -20.85 -17.22
CA GLN A 49 -6.51 -22.12 -17.91
C GLN A 49 -5.42 -22.45 -18.95
N GLN A 50 -4.86 -21.44 -19.62
CA GLN A 50 -3.83 -21.63 -20.65
C GLN A 50 -2.43 -21.83 -20.07
N LYS A 51 -2.11 -21.19 -18.94
CA LYS A 51 -0.78 -21.22 -18.32
C LYS A 51 -0.87 -21.33 -16.79
N PRO A 52 -1.38 -22.46 -16.25
CA PRO A 52 -1.64 -22.61 -14.82
C PRO A 52 -0.38 -22.39 -13.97
N ASP A 53 0.75 -22.96 -14.38
CA ASP A 53 2.02 -22.92 -13.64
C ASP A 53 2.50 -21.49 -13.36
N PHE A 54 2.25 -20.54 -14.28
CA PHE A 54 2.65 -19.14 -14.11
C PHE A 54 1.89 -18.44 -12.98
N TYR A 55 0.63 -18.82 -12.78
CA TYR A 55 -0.27 -18.20 -11.81
C TYR A 55 -0.39 -19.01 -10.52
N GLN A 56 -0.15 -20.33 -10.52
CA GLN A 56 -0.25 -21.17 -9.32
C GLN A 56 0.59 -20.64 -8.16
N ASP A 57 1.85 -20.26 -8.41
CA ASP A 57 2.71 -19.68 -7.39
C ASP A 57 2.26 -18.29 -6.88
N ARG A 58 1.43 -17.60 -7.65
CA ARG A 58 0.99 -16.22 -7.41
C ARG A 58 -0.41 -16.13 -6.79
N ILE A 59 -1.21 -17.18 -6.99
CA ILE A 59 -2.60 -17.33 -6.52
C ILE A 59 -2.63 -18.27 -5.30
N SER A 60 -1.62 -19.11 -5.10
CA SER A 60 -1.49 -19.93 -3.89
C SER A 60 -0.80 -19.15 -2.76
N SER A 61 -1.47 -19.03 -1.62
CA SER A 61 -0.82 -18.57 -0.39
C SER A 61 0.25 -19.58 0.04
N LYS A 62 1.31 -19.13 0.74
CA LYS A 62 2.39 -20.01 1.20
C LYS A 62 1.89 -21.19 2.05
N SER A 63 0.76 -21.04 2.77
CA SER A 63 0.13 -22.11 3.53
C SER A 63 -0.61 -23.12 2.65
N LEU A 64 -1.10 -22.71 1.49
CA LEU A 64 -1.77 -23.60 0.53
C LEU A 64 -0.77 -24.46 -0.25
N ARG A 65 0.50 -24.05 -0.36
CA ARG A 65 1.57 -24.80 -1.06
C ARG A 65 1.89 -26.16 -0.43
N GLU A 66 1.67 -26.31 0.89
CA GLU A 66 1.93 -27.56 1.61
C GLU A 66 0.81 -28.61 1.39
N ASP A 67 -0.40 -28.15 1.06
CA ASP A 67 -1.58 -29.00 0.80
C ASP A 67 -1.79 -29.32 -0.70
N PHE A 68 -0.84 -28.97 -1.57
CA PHE A 68 -0.84 -29.31 -3.00
C PHE A 68 -0.55 -30.81 -3.22
N ASN A 69 -1.40 -31.67 -2.68
CA ASN A 69 -1.51 -33.07 -3.09
C ASN A 69 -2.17 -33.12 -4.47
N GLY A 70 -1.45 -32.75 -5.55
CA GLY A 70 -1.59 -33.11 -6.98
C GLY A 70 -2.96 -33.29 -7.67
N TYR A 71 -4.09 -33.08 -6.99
CA TYR A 71 -5.42 -33.55 -7.39
C TYR A 71 -6.47 -32.44 -7.45
N ARG A 72 -6.15 -31.20 -7.01
CA ARG A 72 -7.08 -30.07 -7.11
C ARG A 72 -7.12 -29.52 -8.54
N THR A 73 -8.33 -29.31 -9.03
CA THR A 73 -8.58 -28.67 -10.32
C THR A 73 -8.21 -27.18 -10.26
N ILE A 74 -7.91 -26.59 -11.43
CA ILE A 74 -7.64 -25.14 -11.56
C ILE A 74 -8.82 -24.32 -11.01
N GLN A 75 -10.04 -24.82 -11.16
CA GLN A 75 -11.24 -24.19 -10.66
C GLN A 75 -11.27 -24.17 -9.12
N GLU A 76 -11.04 -25.30 -8.47
CA GLU A 76 -11.02 -25.38 -7.00
C GLU A 76 -9.96 -24.43 -6.41
N ASN A 77 -8.77 -24.38 -7.01
CA ASN A 77 -7.70 -23.48 -6.58
C ASN A 77 -8.10 -22.00 -6.71
N LEU A 78 -8.79 -21.62 -7.80
CA LEU A 78 -9.29 -20.25 -7.97
C LEU A 78 -10.32 -19.91 -6.90
N GLU A 79 -11.28 -20.80 -6.68
CA GLU A 79 -12.37 -20.56 -5.73
C GLU A 79 -11.85 -20.43 -4.29
N GLU A 80 -10.90 -21.27 -3.91
CA GLU A 80 -10.24 -21.18 -2.61
C GLU A 80 -9.42 -19.89 -2.47
N TRP A 81 -8.68 -19.48 -3.51
CA TRP A 81 -7.96 -18.21 -3.48
C TRP A 81 -8.89 -17.00 -3.33
N VAL A 82 -10.00 -16.98 -4.06
CA VAL A 82 -11.00 -15.90 -3.92
C VAL A 82 -11.54 -15.86 -2.49
N ARG A 83 -11.87 -17.02 -1.89
CA ARG A 83 -12.31 -17.10 -0.48
C ARG A 83 -11.23 -16.60 0.47
N PHE A 84 -9.98 -17.01 0.28
CA PHE A 84 -8.85 -16.54 1.08
C PHE A 84 -8.69 -15.01 1.02
N VAL A 85 -8.80 -14.41 -0.17
CA VAL A 85 -8.72 -12.95 -0.32
C VAL A 85 -9.90 -12.27 0.37
N LEU A 86 -11.11 -12.82 0.27
CA LEU A 86 -12.26 -12.28 1.00
C LEU A 86 -12.07 -12.38 2.52
N ASP A 87 -11.59 -13.51 3.04
CA ASP A 87 -11.31 -13.72 4.47
C ASP A 87 -10.24 -12.73 4.98
N ASP A 88 -9.20 -12.46 4.19
CA ASP A 88 -8.18 -11.47 4.52
C ASP A 88 -8.75 -10.04 4.52
N MET A 89 -9.64 -9.72 3.56
CA MET A 89 -10.37 -8.44 3.53
C MET A 89 -11.30 -8.28 4.74
N PHE A 90 -11.95 -9.37 5.19
CA PHE A 90 -12.76 -9.41 6.41
C PHE A 90 -11.91 -9.15 7.65
N ALA A 91 -10.77 -9.85 7.79
CA ALA A 91 -9.87 -9.72 8.94
C ALA A 91 -9.34 -8.29 9.09
N ASN A 92 -9.11 -7.59 7.98
CA ASN A 92 -8.64 -6.20 7.95
C ASN A 92 -9.77 -5.16 7.97
N GLY A 93 -11.05 -5.57 8.01
CA GLY A 93 -12.20 -4.68 8.13
C GLY A 93 -12.55 -3.89 6.86
N ILE A 94 -12.13 -4.37 5.69
CA ILE A 94 -12.46 -3.78 4.39
C ILE A 94 -13.89 -4.09 3.97
N ILE A 95 -14.35 -5.30 4.31
CA ILE A 95 -15.69 -5.79 4.01
C ILE A 95 -16.35 -6.32 5.27
N ILE A 96 -17.68 -6.31 5.27
CA ILE A 96 -18.54 -6.88 6.31
C ILE A 96 -19.63 -7.73 5.66
N GLN A 97 -20.12 -8.72 6.40
CA GLN A 97 -21.22 -9.55 5.98
C GLN A 97 -22.43 -9.22 6.84
N SER A 98 -23.56 -8.92 6.19
CA SER A 98 -24.82 -8.64 6.86
C SER A 98 -25.95 -9.36 6.13
N ASN A 99 -26.76 -10.13 6.85
CA ASN A 99 -27.87 -10.91 6.29
C ASN A 99 -27.48 -11.84 5.11
N GLY A 100 -26.26 -12.37 5.12
CA GLY A 100 -25.73 -13.22 4.05
C GLY A 100 -25.11 -12.45 2.88
N GLU A 101 -25.26 -11.14 2.82
CA GLU A 101 -24.70 -10.29 1.77
C GLU A 101 -23.38 -9.61 2.19
N LEU A 102 -22.50 -9.41 1.23
CA LEU A 102 -21.22 -8.70 1.36
C LEU A 102 -21.41 -7.20 1.13
N PHE A 103 -20.81 -6.40 2.00
CA PHE A 103 -20.79 -4.95 1.89
C PHE A 103 -19.38 -4.41 2.10
N THR A 104 -19.02 -3.38 1.33
CA THR A 104 -17.80 -2.60 1.57
C THR A 104 -17.99 -1.68 2.79
N THR A 105 -16.99 -1.61 3.66
CA THR A 105 -16.98 -0.69 4.81
C THR A 105 -16.58 0.72 4.39
N LYS A 106 -16.62 1.69 5.32
CA LYS A 106 -16.07 3.03 5.06
C LYS A 106 -14.57 2.96 4.72
N LEU A 107 -13.82 2.06 5.35
CA LEU A 107 -12.41 1.79 5.03
C LEU A 107 -12.25 1.25 3.61
N GLY A 108 -13.08 0.28 3.21
CA GLY A 108 -13.08 -0.23 1.84
C GLY A 108 -13.39 0.85 0.81
N LYS A 109 -14.41 1.69 1.04
CA LYS A 109 -14.70 2.83 0.16
C LYS A 109 -13.54 3.81 0.04
N THR A 110 -12.85 4.07 1.16
CA THR A 110 -11.71 4.98 1.21
C THR A 110 -10.52 4.46 0.41
N LEU A 111 -10.27 3.15 0.48
CA LEU A 111 -9.23 2.48 -0.29
C LEU A 111 -9.45 2.67 -1.80
N CYS A 112 -10.68 2.46 -2.29
CA CYS A 112 -11.03 2.71 -3.68
C CYS A 112 -10.92 4.20 -4.05
N LEU A 113 -11.38 5.09 -3.17
CA LEU A 113 -11.38 6.54 -3.40
C LEU A 113 -9.96 7.10 -3.55
N HIS A 114 -9.01 6.63 -2.75
CA HIS A 114 -7.62 7.08 -2.79
C HIS A 114 -6.70 6.22 -3.68
N ARG A 115 -7.22 5.11 -4.22
CA ARG A 115 -6.45 4.16 -5.04
C ARG A 115 -5.17 3.73 -4.32
N THR A 116 -5.33 3.37 -3.06
CA THR A 116 -4.27 2.87 -2.18
C THR A 116 -4.30 1.34 -2.24
N ASN A 117 -3.14 0.70 -2.24
CA ASN A 117 -3.06 -0.75 -2.28
C ASN A 117 -3.55 -1.38 -0.96
N PHE A 118 -4.17 -2.55 -1.05
CA PHE A 118 -4.65 -3.30 0.11
C PHE A 118 -3.51 -3.72 1.03
N GLU A 119 -2.38 -4.14 0.47
CA GLU A 119 -1.19 -4.47 1.26
C GLU A 119 -0.65 -3.28 2.06
N THR A 120 -0.77 -2.05 1.55
CA THR A 120 -0.42 -0.84 2.31
C THR A 120 -1.35 -0.63 3.51
N MET A 121 -2.65 -0.90 3.36
CA MET A 121 -3.60 -0.82 4.46
C MET A 121 -3.29 -1.84 5.57
N LYS A 122 -2.78 -3.02 5.21
CA LYS A 122 -2.35 -4.05 6.19
C LYS A 122 -1.13 -3.61 7.00
N LEU A 123 -0.35 -2.63 6.54
CA LEU A 123 0.69 -2.02 7.36
C LEU A 123 0.09 -1.13 8.46
N PHE A 124 -1.09 -0.54 8.23
CA PHE A 124 -1.72 0.34 9.22
C PHE A 124 -2.28 -0.46 10.40
N THR A 125 -2.70 -1.71 10.16
CA THR A 125 -3.18 -2.61 11.23
C THR A 125 -2.09 -3.06 12.18
N GLN A 126 -0.81 -2.84 11.84
CA GLN A 126 0.33 -3.09 12.71
C GLN A 126 0.59 -1.96 13.72
N LEU A 127 -0.06 -0.81 13.53
CA LEU A 127 -0.01 0.31 14.47
C LEU A 127 -1.03 0.13 15.60
N ASP A 128 -0.75 0.77 16.72
CA ASP A 128 -1.56 0.76 17.94
C ASP A 128 -1.96 2.17 18.39
N GLU A 129 -2.86 2.28 19.37
CA GLU A 129 -3.31 3.58 19.89
C GLU A 129 -2.15 4.39 20.52
N GLY A 130 -1.08 3.74 20.95
CA GLY A 130 0.12 4.36 21.52
C GLY A 130 1.21 4.69 20.50
N SER A 131 0.98 4.43 19.20
CA SER A 131 2.00 4.61 18.17
C SER A 131 2.46 6.06 18.08
N ASP A 132 3.77 6.25 18.17
CA ASP A 132 4.39 7.57 18.09
C ASP A 132 4.39 8.13 16.65
N PHE A 133 4.79 9.39 16.53
CA PHE A 133 4.87 10.08 15.24
C PHE A 133 5.85 9.36 14.28
N TYR A 134 6.97 8.84 14.79
CA TYR A 134 7.99 8.22 13.96
C TYR A 134 7.54 6.87 13.40
N MET A 135 6.85 6.05 14.19
CA MET A 135 6.25 4.79 13.76
C MET A 135 5.19 5.06 12.69
N THR A 136 4.31 6.04 12.91
CA THR A 136 3.29 6.45 11.93
C THR A 136 3.95 6.89 10.62
N PHE A 137 5.00 7.72 10.70
CA PHE A 137 5.76 8.19 9.56
C PHE A 137 6.51 7.05 8.83
N ARG A 138 7.11 6.12 9.57
CA ARG A 138 7.82 4.96 9.01
C ARG A 138 6.85 4.02 8.30
N THR A 139 5.65 3.81 8.85
CA THR A 139 4.60 3.02 8.21
C THR A 139 4.18 3.63 6.89
N LEU A 140 4.00 4.96 6.83
CA LEU A 140 3.76 5.66 5.57
C LEU A 140 4.89 5.39 4.56
N CYS A 141 6.15 5.52 4.98
CA CYS A 141 7.32 5.30 4.11
C CYS A 141 7.52 3.83 3.69
N SER A 142 6.86 2.88 4.37
CA SER A 142 6.93 1.45 4.07
C SER A 142 5.81 0.98 3.12
N ALA A 143 4.96 1.89 2.67
CA ALA A 143 3.85 1.60 1.78
C ALA A 143 4.28 0.93 0.46
N THR A 144 3.48 -0.01 -0.03
CA THR A 144 3.77 -0.80 -1.23
C THR A 144 3.84 0.04 -2.51
N GLU A 145 3.21 1.21 -2.52
CA GLU A 145 3.33 2.19 -3.61
C GLU A 145 4.77 2.67 -3.82
N PHE A 146 5.64 2.51 -2.81
CA PHE A 146 7.05 2.86 -2.87
C PHE A 146 7.98 1.67 -3.15
N GLU A 147 7.47 0.50 -3.49
CA GLU A 147 8.27 -0.72 -3.72
C GLU A 147 9.33 -0.54 -4.84
N ASN A 148 9.03 0.31 -5.82
CA ASN A 148 9.95 0.61 -6.93
C ASN A 148 11.13 1.51 -6.53
N VAL A 149 11.14 2.07 -5.32
CA VAL A 149 12.23 2.92 -4.83
C VAL A 149 13.39 2.03 -4.41
N VAL A 150 14.55 2.22 -5.05
CA VAL A 150 15.76 1.45 -4.76
C VAL A 150 16.84 2.36 -4.20
N LEU A 151 17.49 1.91 -3.13
CA LEU A 151 18.68 2.58 -2.58
C LEU A 151 19.90 2.25 -3.44
N ARG A 152 20.36 3.19 -4.27
CA ARG A 152 21.54 2.98 -5.12
C ARG A 152 22.82 3.17 -4.32
N ARG A 153 23.88 2.44 -4.68
CA ARG A 153 25.18 2.51 -3.99
C ARG A 153 25.78 3.92 -3.97
N GLY A 154 25.63 4.68 -5.05
CA GLY A 154 26.15 6.04 -5.19
C GLY A 154 25.47 7.07 -4.28
N GLU A 155 24.22 6.82 -3.88
CA GLU A 155 23.40 7.76 -3.10
C GLU A 155 23.67 7.64 -1.59
N LYS A 156 24.21 6.50 -1.13
CA LYS A 156 24.38 6.20 0.30
C LYS A 156 25.20 7.25 1.04
N ARG A 157 26.25 7.80 0.42
CA ARG A 157 27.11 8.80 1.09
C ARG A 157 26.32 10.07 1.39
N ALA A 158 25.69 10.64 0.36
CA ALA A 158 24.89 11.86 0.49
C ALA A 158 23.72 11.67 1.47
N LEU A 159 22.99 10.54 1.37
CA LEU A 159 21.88 10.25 2.28
C LEU A 159 22.32 10.10 3.75
N ASN A 160 23.50 9.50 4.00
CA ASN A 160 24.05 9.41 5.35
C ASN A 160 24.52 10.76 5.90
N GLU A 161 25.00 11.67 5.05
CA GLU A 161 25.34 13.04 5.44
C GLU A 161 24.10 13.84 5.81
N LEU A 162 23.00 13.71 5.04
CA LEU A 162 21.71 14.30 5.38
C LEU A 162 21.16 13.75 6.70
N ASN A 163 21.21 12.44 6.90
CA ASN A 163 20.73 11.78 8.13
C ASN A 163 21.48 12.20 9.40
N LYS A 164 22.76 12.60 9.29
CA LYS A 164 23.54 13.12 10.43
C LYS A 164 23.19 14.57 10.78
N ASN A 165 22.55 15.31 9.88
CA ASN A 165 22.24 16.70 10.09
C ASN A 165 20.87 16.87 10.74
N GLU A 166 20.86 17.10 12.05
CA GLU A 166 19.65 17.26 12.87
C GLU A 166 18.74 18.42 12.42
N LYS A 167 19.28 19.41 11.69
CA LYS A 167 18.48 20.51 11.11
C LYS A 167 17.66 20.06 9.91
N ILE A 168 18.08 18.98 9.24
CA ILE A 168 17.44 18.44 8.03
C ILE A 168 16.59 17.24 8.39
N VAL A 169 17.12 16.33 9.22
CA VAL A 169 16.44 15.11 9.65
C VAL A 169 16.16 15.23 11.14
N LYS A 170 14.91 15.60 11.48
CA LYS A 170 14.47 15.76 12.88
C LYS A 170 14.30 14.42 13.59
N HIS A 171 13.82 13.41 12.88
CA HIS A 171 13.62 12.06 13.39
C HIS A 171 14.69 11.14 12.78
N SER A 172 15.77 10.93 13.53
CA SER A 172 16.87 10.07 13.07
C SER A 172 16.39 8.64 12.84
N ILE A 173 16.66 8.11 11.65
CA ILE A 173 16.37 6.72 11.25
C ILE A 173 17.45 5.72 11.75
N GLY A 174 18.37 6.18 12.60
CA GLY A 174 19.53 5.43 13.07
C GLY A 174 20.84 5.94 12.49
N LYS A 175 21.94 5.19 12.64
CA LYS A 175 23.29 5.66 12.25
C LYS A 175 23.51 5.71 10.73
N LEU A 176 22.88 4.83 9.97
CA LEU A 176 23.11 4.66 8.53
C LEU A 176 21.81 4.33 7.80
N VAL A 177 21.69 4.80 6.56
CA VAL A 177 20.60 4.43 5.63
C VAL A 177 20.85 3.03 5.07
N ARG A 178 19.97 2.08 5.38
CA ARG A 178 20.19 0.66 5.08
C ARG A 178 19.35 0.17 3.90
N ASP A 179 18.09 0.58 3.86
CA ASP A 179 17.08 0.09 2.92
C ASP A 179 16.36 1.25 2.19
N SER A 180 15.38 0.90 1.35
CA SER A 180 14.55 1.85 0.61
C SER A 180 13.66 2.69 1.54
N VAL A 181 13.15 2.11 2.63
CA VAL A 181 12.31 2.79 3.61
C VAL A 181 13.10 3.90 4.31
N ASP A 182 14.30 3.58 4.80
CA ASP A 182 15.23 4.54 5.39
C ASP A 182 15.54 5.68 4.40
N LYS A 183 15.72 5.36 3.11
CA LYS A 183 15.92 6.37 2.05
C LYS A 183 14.71 7.29 1.91
N ILE A 184 13.50 6.74 1.81
CA ILE A 184 12.25 7.50 1.67
C ILE A 184 12.05 8.42 2.89
N CYS A 185 12.28 7.90 4.10
CA CYS A 185 12.22 8.68 5.33
C CYS A 185 13.16 9.90 5.27
N VAL A 186 14.42 9.73 4.85
CA VAL A 186 15.38 10.84 4.73
C VAL A 186 14.95 11.84 3.66
N LEU A 187 14.46 11.37 2.51
CA LEU A 187 14.00 12.25 1.43
C LEU A 187 12.83 13.12 1.86
N PHE A 188 11.81 12.55 2.51
CA PHE A 188 10.69 13.33 3.03
C PHE A 188 11.11 14.33 4.11
N GLN A 189 11.94 13.91 5.07
CA GLN A 189 12.41 14.84 6.10
C GLN A 189 13.25 15.99 5.53
N ALA A 190 14.09 15.70 4.54
CA ALA A 190 14.85 16.72 3.83
C ALA A 190 13.91 17.68 3.06
N LEU A 191 12.84 17.19 2.45
CA LEU A 191 11.81 18.02 1.84
C LEU A 191 11.13 18.93 2.87
N PHE A 192 10.68 18.39 4.00
CA PHE A 192 10.01 19.15 5.07
C PHE A 192 10.92 20.20 5.72
N SER A 193 12.23 19.98 5.67
CA SER A 193 13.24 20.93 6.14
C SER A 193 13.62 21.98 5.08
N GLY A 194 13.03 21.94 3.88
CA GLY A 194 13.35 22.84 2.77
C GLY A 194 14.77 22.65 2.22
N HIS A 195 15.37 21.47 2.40
CA HIS A 195 16.70 21.18 1.90
C HIS A 195 16.73 21.15 0.36
N LYS A 196 17.74 21.78 -0.23
CA LYS A 196 17.97 21.78 -1.66
C LYS A 196 18.96 20.66 -2.01
N PHE A 197 18.44 19.57 -2.58
CA PHE A 197 19.27 18.48 -3.10
C PHE A 197 20.18 18.99 -4.23
N GLU A 198 21.48 18.72 -4.11
CA GLU A 198 22.46 18.97 -5.18
C GLU A 198 22.31 17.98 -6.34
N ASP A 199 21.99 16.72 -6.01
CA ASP A 199 21.76 15.65 -6.97
C ASP A 199 20.34 15.75 -7.57
N TRP A 200 20.27 15.93 -8.89
CA TRP A 200 19.01 16.04 -9.63
C TRP A 200 18.15 14.78 -9.53
N SER A 201 18.77 13.60 -9.48
CA SER A 201 18.07 12.31 -9.39
C SER A 201 17.36 12.16 -8.04
N LEU A 202 18.04 12.51 -6.93
CA LEU A 202 17.45 12.49 -5.60
C LEU A 202 16.33 13.53 -5.46
N ARG A 203 16.51 14.72 -6.04
CA ARG A 203 15.47 15.75 -6.06
C ARG A 203 14.21 15.27 -6.77
N THR A 204 14.38 14.72 -7.97
CA THR A 204 13.26 14.25 -8.80
C THR A 204 12.53 13.10 -8.12
N GLU A 205 13.29 12.16 -7.56
CA GLU A 205 12.73 11.04 -6.81
C GLU A 205 11.94 11.54 -5.60
N ALA A 206 12.51 12.41 -4.76
CA ALA A 206 11.80 12.99 -3.61
C ALA A 206 10.46 13.64 -4.00
N THR A 207 10.43 14.41 -5.10
CA THR A 207 9.18 15.03 -5.58
C THR A 207 8.17 14.01 -6.12
N SER A 208 8.64 12.91 -6.73
CA SER A 208 7.76 11.86 -7.26
C SER A 208 7.06 11.04 -6.18
N LEU A 209 7.60 11.04 -4.95
CA LEU A 209 7.01 10.33 -3.81
C LEU A 209 5.81 11.06 -3.19
N LEU A 210 5.67 12.38 -3.43
CA LEU A 210 4.62 13.19 -2.80
C LEU A 210 3.19 12.81 -3.23
N PRO A 211 2.86 12.66 -4.53
CA PRO A 211 1.49 12.31 -4.93
C PRO A 211 0.98 10.98 -4.35
N PRO A 212 1.73 9.86 -4.35
CA PRO A 212 1.29 8.66 -3.62
C PRO A 212 1.24 8.87 -2.11
N ALA A 213 2.21 9.57 -1.49
CA ALA A 213 2.19 9.83 -0.05
C ALA A 213 0.93 10.57 0.41
N LEU A 214 0.49 11.58 -0.34
CA LEU A 214 -0.74 12.34 -0.05
C LEU A 214 -2.00 11.49 -0.13
N ARG A 215 -2.03 10.47 -1.00
CA ARG A 215 -3.17 9.53 -1.08
C ARG A 215 -3.15 8.54 0.07
N ILE A 216 -1.96 8.03 0.41
CA ILE A 216 -1.77 7.07 1.51
C ILE A 216 -2.09 7.73 2.85
N ILE A 217 -1.62 8.95 3.11
CA ILE A 217 -1.86 9.64 4.39
C ILE A 217 -3.34 9.95 4.61
N ARG A 218 -4.09 10.30 3.56
CA ARG A 218 -5.55 10.49 3.65
C ARG A 218 -6.27 9.20 3.99
N CYS A 219 -5.85 8.09 3.38
CA CYS A 219 -6.35 6.76 3.73
C CYS A 219 -6.04 6.40 5.20
N MET A 220 -4.82 6.71 5.66
CA MET A 220 -4.38 6.49 7.04
C MET A 220 -5.19 7.34 8.06
N ILE A 221 -5.52 8.59 7.73
CA ILE A 221 -6.39 9.45 8.55
C ILE A 221 -7.77 8.81 8.73
N THR A 222 -8.41 8.36 7.64
CA THR A 222 -9.71 7.69 7.74
C THR A 222 -9.61 6.36 8.49
N PHE A 223 -8.51 5.63 8.36
CA PHE A 223 -8.27 4.41 9.14
C PHE A 223 -8.26 4.67 10.65
N PHE A 224 -7.53 5.69 11.11
CA PHE A 224 -7.48 6.04 12.53
C PHE A 224 -8.78 6.67 13.03
N GLU A 225 -9.49 7.43 12.18
CA GLU A 225 -10.82 7.97 12.49
C GLU A 225 -11.81 6.84 12.80
N GLU A 226 -11.88 5.81 11.96
CA GLU A 226 -12.78 4.66 12.15
C GLU A 226 -12.43 3.82 13.38
N ARG A 227 -11.13 3.70 13.69
CA ARG A 227 -10.65 3.00 14.90
C ARG A 227 -10.78 3.84 16.18
N LYS A 228 -11.07 5.14 16.06
CA LYS A 228 -11.12 6.13 17.15
C LYS A 228 -9.79 6.29 17.89
N TRP A 229 -8.67 6.15 17.20
CA TRP A 229 -7.32 6.31 17.78
C TRP A 229 -6.88 7.77 17.71
N GLY A 230 -7.05 8.52 18.80
CA GLY A 230 -6.81 9.96 18.81
C GLY A 230 -5.36 10.38 18.59
N ILE A 231 -4.40 9.68 19.21
CA ILE A 231 -2.98 10.03 19.13
C ILE A 231 -2.41 9.77 17.72
N PRO A 232 -2.53 8.57 17.13
CA PRO A 232 -2.13 8.30 15.75
C PRO A 232 -2.84 9.19 14.72
N LEU A 233 -4.13 9.50 14.94
CA LEU A 233 -4.88 10.41 14.08
C LEU A 233 -4.24 11.81 14.04
N LEU A 234 -3.87 12.35 15.20
CA LEU A 234 -3.17 13.64 15.28
C LEU A 234 -1.82 13.59 14.55
N HIS A 235 -1.04 12.53 14.72
CA HIS A 235 0.22 12.35 14.01
C HIS A 235 0.02 12.28 12.49
N ALA A 236 -1.01 11.57 12.03
CA ALA A 236 -1.34 11.48 10.60
C ALA A 236 -1.78 12.83 10.01
N ILE A 237 -2.53 13.64 10.77
CA ILE A 237 -2.91 15.00 10.37
C ILE A 237 -1.68 15.90 10.26
N HIS A 238 -0.79 15.88 11.26
CA HIS A 238 0.48 16.64 11.19
C HIS A 238 1.33 16.21 10.00
N LEU A 239 1.41 14.90 9.70
CA LEU A 239 2.11 14.39 8.52
C LEU A 239 1.46 14.85 7.21
N SER A 240 0.12 14.85 7.13
CA SER A 240 -0.59 15.38 5.96
C SER A 240 -0.26 16.85 5.74
N GLN A 241 -0.26 17.67 6.79
CA GLN A 241 0.16 19.07 6.72
C GLN A 241 1.61 19.20 6.25
N CYS A 242 2.51 18.32 6.71
CA CYS A 242 3.90 18.32 6.26
C CYS A 242 4.04 18.00 4.77
N LEU A 243 3.27 17.02 4.29
CA LEU A 243 3.26 16.60 2.89
C LEU A 243 2.63 17.65 1.97
N ASP A 244 1.56 18.33 2.41
CA ASP A 244 0.90 19.37 1.61
C ASP A 244 1.72 20.68 1.55
N SER A 245 2.32 21.07 2.68
CA SER A 245 3.07 22.34 2.79
C SER A 245 4.55 22.22 2.43
N HIS A 246 5.08 21.00 2.31
CA HIS A 246 6.52 20.71 2.24
C HIS A 246 7.31 21.33 3.39
N MET A 247 6.70 21.45 4.58
CA MET A 247 7.30 22.04 5.77
C MET A 247 6.91 21.24 7.00
N TRP A 248 7.75 21.23 8.04
CA TRP A 248 7.36 20.61 9.30
C TRP A 248 6.15 21.30 9.95
N TYR A 249 5.30 20.51 10.61
CA TYR A 249 4.07 20.97 11.28
C TYR A 249 4.30 21.99 12.39
N ASP A 250 5.49 22.01 12.99
CA ASP A 250 5.93 22.96 14.03
C ASP A 250 6.53 24.26 13.45
N SER A 251 6.57 24.40 12.12
CA SER A 251 7.07 25.61 11.46
C SER A 251 6.10 26.78 11.64
N LYS A 252 6.65 27.96 11.96
CA LYS A 252 5.88 29.21 12.14
C LYS A 252 5.05 29.62 10.91
N TYR A 253 5.32 29.04 9.74
CA TYR A 253 4.70 29.37 8.47
C TYR A 253 3.59 28.38 8.06
N VAL A 254 3.39 27.29 8.81
CA VAL A 254 2.24 26.41 8.61
C VAL A 254 1.06 27.04 9.34
N CYS A 255 0.04 27.44 8.58
CA CYS A 255 -1.16 28.02 9.17
C CYS A 255 -1.88 26.93 9.98
N PRO A 256 -2.11 27.11 11.29
CA PRO A 256 -2.98 26.20 12.03
C PRO A 256 -4.39 26.35 11.44
N GLN A 257 -4.90 25.28 10.82
CA GLN A 257 -6.28 25.21 10.34
C GLN A 257 -7.20 24.80 11.49
#